data_AF-A0A972QBC5-F1
#
_entry.id   AF-A0A972QBC5-F1
#
_cell.length_a   1.000
_cell.length_b   1.000
_cell.length_c   1.000
_cell.angle_alpha   90.00
_cell.angle_beta   90.00
_cell.angle_gamma   90.00
#
_symmetry.space_group_name_H-M   'P 1'
#
loop_
_entity.id
_entity.type
_entity.pdbx_description
1 polymer ?
#
loop_
_entity_poly.entity_id
_entity_poly.type
_entity_poly.pdbx_seq_one_letter_code
_entity_poly.pdbx_strand_id
1 'polypeptide(L)'
;MTIEEVLKVVKNEKITIIRLWFTDILGQLRGFAITPRELPGAMESGMGFDGSSVEGFARIHESDLMAIPDPACNPYLAFSAMLGAGMKGVRENLELPPPVEENIYTMSPLDLRNHNIGALPGDLFEAVQELRKSDLMKEVLGDHVFNKLIDNKQIEWDRYRSIVSQYELEKYLPIM
;
A
#
# COMPACT_ATOMS: atom_id res chain seq x y z
N MET A 1 8.30 11.36 2.56
CA MET A 1 7.87 12.07 3.78
C MET A 1 7.71 11.00 4.84
N THR A 2 8.42 11.09 5.95
CA THR A 2 8.33 10.10 7.04
C THR A 2 7.06 10.32 7.88
N ILE A 3 6.64 9.31 8.66
CA ILE A 3 5.50 9.44 9.58
C ILE A 3 5.73 10.61 10.55
N GLU A 4 6.96 10.76 11.06
CA GLU A 4 7.32 11.88 11.94
C GLU A 4 7.19 13.24 11.27
N GLU A 5 7.58 13.35 9.99
CA GLU A 5 7.41 14.58 9.22
C GLU A 5 5.93 14.91 9.03
N VAL A 6 5.10 13.91 8.73
CA VAL A 6 3.63 14.09 8.60
C VAL A 6 3.05 14.60 9.91
N LEU A 7 3.40 13.99 11.05
CA LEU A 7 2.92 14.41 12.36
C LEU A 7 3.35 15.83 12.72
N LYS A 8 4.58 16.23 12.36
CA LYS A 8 5.07 17.60 12.54
C LYS A 8 4.27 18.58 11.69
N VAL A 9 4.02 18.27 10.42
CA VAL A 9 3.22 19.12 9.52
C VAL A 9 1.79 19.29 10.06
N VAL A 10 1.13 18.19 10.45
CA VAL A 10 -0.23 18.22 11.03
C VAL A 10 -0.30 19.14 12.25
N LYS A 11 0.71 19.08 13.12
CA LYS A 11 0.79 19.95 14.31
C LYS A 11 1.07 21.40 13.95
N ASN A 12 2.03 21.67 13.07
CA ASN A 12 2.48 23.02 12.72
C ASN A 12 1.41 23.79 11.93
N GLU A 13 0.79 23.14 10.97
CA GLU A 13 -0.25 23.71 10.10
C GLU A 13 -1.64 23.69 10.75
N LYS A 14 -1.75 23.22 12.00
CA LYS A 14 -3.01 23.11 12.77
C LYS A 14 -4.10 22.35 12.00
N ILE A 15 -3.71 21.28 11.31
CA ILE A 15 -4.65 20.42 10.57
C ILE A 15 -5.58 19.77 11.59
N THR A 16 -6.88 19.94 11.40
CA THR A 16 -7.93 19.40 12.28
C THR A 16 -8.55 18.11 11.75
N ILE A 17 -8.47 17.89 10.44
CA ILE A 17 -9.06 16.76 9.73
C ILE A 17 -8.06 16.24 8.70
N ILE A 18 -7.85 14.94 8.69
CA ILE A 18 -7.04 14.23 7.71
C ILE A 18 -7.96 13.29 6.94
N ARG A 19 -7.92 13.33 5.61
CA ARG A 19 -8.75 12.45 4.79
C ARG A 19 -7.91 11.32 4.22
N LEU A 20 -8.26 10.09 4.59
CA LEU A 20 -7.71 8.90 3.98
C LEU A 20 -8.51 8.58 2.73
N TRP A 21 -7.82 8.31 1.62
CA TRP A 21 -8.44 8.04 0.33
C TRP A 21 -8.08 6.63 -0.13
N PHE A 22 -9.04 5.95 -0.74
CA PHE A 22 -8.87 4.64 -1.36
C PHE A 22 -9.83 4.53 -2.55
N THR A 23 -9.62 3.55 -3.42
CA THR A 23 -10.57 3.23 -4.50
C THR A 23 -11.32 1.96 -4.16
N ASP A 24 -12.63 1.93 -4.36
CA ASP A 24 -13.40 0.68 -4.27
C ASP A 24 -13.18 -0.21 -5.51
N ILE A 25 -13.77 -1.41 -5.50
CA ILE A 25 -13.63 -2.39 -6.60
C ILE A 25 -14.26 -1.92 -7.92
N LEU A 26 -15.16 -0.94 -7.86
CA LEU A 26 -15.74 -0.30 -9.05
C LEU A 26 -14.88 0.87 -9.54
N GLY A 27 -13.71 1.09 -8.92
CA GLY A 27 -12.77 2.16 -9.25
C GLY A 27 -13.24 3.54 -8.79
N GLN A 28 -14.27 3.63 -7.93
CA GLN A 28 -14.73 4.90 -7.42
C GLN A 28 -13.82 5.36 -6.28
N LEU A 29 -13.48 6.65 -6.31
CA LEU A 29 -12.68 7.28 -5.27
C LEU A 29 -13.52 7.45 -4.00
N ARG A 30 -13.14 6.75 -2.94
CA ARG A 30 -13.73 6.80 -1.60
C ARG A 30 -12.73 7.40 -0.61
N GLY A 31 -13.23 7.78 0.55
CA GLY A 31 -12.36 8.22 1.62
C GLY A 31 -13.08 8.68 2.86
N PHE A 32 -12.50 8.38 4.01
CA PHE A 32 -13.03 8.73 5.32
C PHE A 32 -12.07 9.69 6.03
N ALA A 33 -12.61 10.40 7.02
CA ALA A 33 -11.88 11.40 7.78
C ALA A 33 -11.43 10.81 9.11
N ILE A 34 -10.19 11.13 9.50
CA ILE A 34 -9.63 10.86 10.82
C ILE A 34 -9.13 12.16 11.44
N THR A 35 -8.99 12.15 12.75
CA THR A 35 -8.42 13.26 13.52
C THR A 35 -6.90 13.09 13.67
N PRO A 36 -6.15 14.18 13.93
CA PRO A 36 -4.72 14.12 14.24
C PRO A 36 -4.34 13.16 15.37
N ARG A 37 -5.28 12.86 16.29
CA ARG A 37 -5.07 11.93 17.40
C ARG A 37 -5.06 10.48 16.96
N GLU A 38 -5.82 10.16 15.91
CA GLU A 38 -5.94 8.81 15.35
C GLU A 38 -4.83 8.51 14.33
N LEU A 39 -4.21 9.56 13.76
CA LEU A 39 -3.18 9.43 12.74
C LEU A 39 -2.00 8.52 13.13
N PRO A 40 -1.40 8.59 14.35
CA PRO A 40 -0.31 7.69 14.72
C PRO A 40 -0.74 6.22 14.70
N GLY A 41 -1.90 5.90 15.30
CA GLY A 41 -2.44 4.55 15.31
C GLY A 41 -2.79 4.04 13.91
N ALA A 42 -3.37 4.92 13.08
CA ALA A 42 -3.67 4.61 11.68
C ALA A 42 -2.41 4.27 10.88
N MET A 43 -1.29 4.98 11.11
CA MET A 43 -0.02 4.74 10.41
C MET A 43 0.72 3.48 10.89
N GLU A 44 0.56 3.08 12.16
CA GLU A 44 1.22 1.89 12.72
C GLU A 44 0.42 0.61 12.48
N SER A 45 -0.88 0.64 12.76
CA SER A 45 -1.75 -0.55 12.84
C SER A 45 -2.86 -0.57 11.78
N GLY A 46 -2.98 0.49 10.98
CA GLY A 46 -4.14 0.70 10.12
C GLY A 46 -5.33 1.29 10.87
N MET A 47 -6.34 1.74 10.12
CA MET A 47 -7.58 2.31 10.63
C MET A 47 -8.77 1.50 10.14
N GLY A 48 -9.56 0.99 11.10
CA GLY A 48 -10.81 0.31 10.81
C GLY A 48 -11.84 1.27 10.21
N PHE A 49 -12.58 0.82 9.20
CA PHE A 49 -13.71 1.54 8.65
C PHE A 49 -14.83 0.57 8.25
N ASP A 50 -16.07 1.08 8.28
CA ASP A 50 -17.25 0.29 7.99
C ASP A 50 -17.35 -0.05 6.49
N GLY A 51 -17.24 -1.34 6.19
CA GLY A 51 -17.33 -1.90 4.84
C GLY A 51 -18.71 -1.72 4.20
N SER A 52 -19.77 -1.45 4.98
CA SER A 52 -21.11 -1.17 4.47
C SER A 52 -21.17 0.07 3.56
N SER A 53 -20.18 0.96 3.67
CA SER A 53 -20.05 2.18 2.86
C SER A 53 -19.35 1.95 1.51
N VAL A 54 -18.96 0.71 1.19
CA VAL A 54 -18.31 0.32 -0.06
C VAL A 54 -19.28 -0.54 -0.88
N GLU A 55 -19.91 0.06 -1.89
CA GLU A 55 -20.80 -0.69 -2.81
C GLU A 55 -20.01 -1.76 -3.57
N GLY A 56 -20.52 -2.99 -3.58
CA GLY A 56 -19.93 -4.12 -4.30
C GLY A 56 -19.22 -5.18 -3.44
N PHE A 57 -18.98 -4.91 -2.15
CA PHE A 57 -18.52 -5.91 -1.17
C PHE A 57 -19.66 -6.57 -0.37
N ALA A 58 -20.88 -6.06 -0.44
CA ALA A 58 -21.93 -6.41 0.51
C ALA A 58 -22.61 -7.77 0.22
N ARG A 59 -22.17 -8.83 0.89
CA ARG A 59 -23.09 -9.84 1.47
C ARG A 59 -23.04 -9.73 3.00
N ILE A 60 -23.90 -8.88 3.55
CA ILE A 60 -24.52 -8.89 4.89
C ILE A 60 -23.65 -9.08 6.17
N HIS A 61 -22.33 -9.32 6.11
CA HIS A 61 -21.52 -9.63 7.31
C HIS A 61 -20.10 -9.03 7.42
N GLU A 62 -19.69 -8.12 6.54
CA GLU A 62 -18.34 -7.52 6.60
C GLU A 62 -18.35 -6.15 7.30
N SER A 63 -18.18 -6.15 8.62
CA SER A 63 -18.26 -4.93 9.43
C SER A 63 -16.94 -4.21 9.67
N ASP A 64 -15.78 -4.77 9.33
CA ASP A 64 -14.47 -4.18 9.70
C ASP A 64 -13.42 -4.34 8.59
N LEU A 65 -13.31 -3.33 7.72
CA LEU A 65 -12.20 -3.22 6.75
C LEU A 65 -11.07 -2.38 7.34
N MET A 66 -9.80 -2.67 7.00
CA MET A 66 -8.64 -1.96 7.54
C MET A 66 -7.89 -1.19 6.45
N ALA A 67 -7.80 0.13 6.60
CA ALA A 67 -7.02 0.99 5.72
C ALA A 67 -5.65 1.27 6.33
N ILE A 68 -4.57 0.95 5.62
CA ILE A 68 -3.20 1.23 6.05
C ILE A 68 -2.67 2.38 5.18
N PRO A 69 -2.60 3.62 5.70
CA PRO A 69 -2.13 4.77 4.94
C PRO A 69 -0.60 4.78 4.81
N ASP A 70 -0.10 4.97 3.58
CA ASP A 70 1.32 5.24 3.32
C ASP A 70 1.49 6.69 2.81
N PRO A 71 2.14 7.59 3.57
CA PRO A 71 2.37 8.97 3.18
C PRO A 71 3.56 9.15 2.20
N ALA A 72 4.34 8.10 1.93
CA ALA A 72 5.48 8.16 1.03
C ALA A 72 5.06 8.07 -0.45
N CYS A 73 3.86 7.59 -0.74
CA CYS A 73 3.35 7.48 -2.10
C CYS A 73 3.01 8.85 -2.71
N ASN A 74 3.34 9.03 -3.99
CA ASN A 74 2.80 10.14 -4.76
C ASN A 74 1.32 9.86 -5.05
N PRO A 75 0.37 10.68 -4.56
CA PRO A 75 -1.06 10.39 -4.66
C PRO A 75 -1.53 10.30 -6.11
N TYR A 76 -0.97 11.11 -7.02
CA TYR A 76 -1.35 11.08 -8.44
C TYR A 76 -0.95 9.77 -9.10
N LEU A 77 0.25 9.26 -8.81
CA LEU A 77 0.72 7.98 -9.34
C LEU A 77 -0.07 6.81 -8.74
N ALA A 78 -0.35 6.86 -7.44
CA ALA A 78 -1.15 5.85 -6.75
C ALA A 78 -2.58 5.78 -7.30
N PHE A 79 -3.26 6.92 -7.45
CA PHE A 79 -4.61 6.95 -8.02
C PHE A 79 -4.63 6.49 -9.49
N SER A 80 -3.64 6.88 -10.29
CA SER A 80 -3.53 6.42 -11.68
C SER A 80 -3.38 4.90 -11.74
N ALA A 81 -2.51 4.32 -10.89
CA ALA A 81 -2.30 2.88 -10.80
C ALA A 81 -3.57 2.12 -10.41
N MET A 82 -4.25 2.57 -9.35
CA MET A 82 -5.48 1.93 -8.85
C MET A 82 -6.61 2.00 -9.87
N LEU A 83 -6.83 3.17 -10.48
CA LEU A 83 -7.84 3.34 -11.52
C LEU A 83 -7.53 2.48 -12.76
N GLY A 84 -6.26 2.46 -13.19
CA GLY A 84 -5.81 1.64 -14.30
C GLY A 84 -6.05 0.14 -14.08
N ALA A 85 -5.70 -0.36 -12.89
CA ALA A 85 -5.94 -1.74 -12.50
C ALA A 85 -7.43 -2.09 -12.46
N GLY A 86 -8.26 -1.25 -11.82
CA GLY A 86 -9.71 -1.44 -11.77
C GLY A 86 -10.34 -1.44 -13.17
N MET A 87 -9.98 -0.48 -14.03
CA MET A 87 -10.47 -0.43 -15.40
C MET A 87 -10.05 -1.63 -16.23
N LYS A 88 -8.86 -2.20 -16.03
CA LYS A 88 -8.45 -3.44 -16.71
C LYS A 88 -9.33 -4.61 -16.26
N GLY A 89 -9.55 -4.76 -14.95
CA GLY A 89 -10.43 -5.78 -14.39
C GLY A 89 -11.83 -5.76 -15.00
N VAL A 90 -12.44 -4.57 -15.10
CA VAL A 90 -13.76 -4.39 -15.72
C VAL A 90 -13.73 -4.66 -17.23
N ARG A 91 -12.74 -4.14 -17.96
CA ARG A 91 -12.63 -4.31 -19.43
C ARG A 91 -12.45 -5.78 -19.84
N GLU A 92 -11.65 -6.52 -19.08
CA GLU A 92 -11.32 -7.93 -19.38
C GLU A 92 -12.24 -8.92 -18.66
N ASN A 93 -13.18 -8.43 -17.83
CA ASN A 93 -14.08 -9.23 -17.01
C ASN A 93 -13.34 -10.30 -16.19
N LEU A 94 -12.28 -9.88 -15.49
CA LEU A 94 -11.45 -10.79 -14.70
C LEU A 94 -12.25 -11.40 -13.54
N GLU A 95 -12.11 -12.71 -13.34
CA GLU A 95 -12.73 -13.40 -12.21
C GLU A 95 -12.02 -13.04 -10.90
N LEU A 96 -12.81 -12.71 -9.88
CA LEU A 96 -12.31 -12.45 -8.54
C LEU A 96 -12.13 -13.78 -7.78
N PRO A 97 -11.02 -13.97 -7.05
CA PRO A 97 -10.90 -15.10 -6.14
C PRO A 97 -11.97 -15.00 -5.03
N PRO A 98 -12.30 -16.14 -4.37
CA PRO A 98 -13.20 -16.11 -3.23
C PRO A 98 -12.62 -15.21 -2.11
N PRO A 99 -13.48 -14.50 -1.36
CA PRO A 99 -13.03 -13.69 -0.23
C PRO A 99 -12.40 -14.57 0.84
N VAL A 100 -11.37 -14.05 1.50
CA VAL A 100 -10.73 -14.70 2.65
C VAL A 100 -11.20 -13.96 3.90
N GLU A 101 -12.05 -14.61 4.69
CA GLU A 101 -12.68 -14.02 5.90
C GLU A 101 -11.86 -14.25 7.18
N GLU A 102 -10.80 -15.05 7.10
CA GLU A 102 -9.95 -15.42 8.23
C GLU A 102 -8.77 -14.46 8.41
N ASN A 103 -8.24 -14.40 9.65
CA ASN A 103 -7.08 -13.56 9.95
C ASN A 103 -5.79 -14.15 9.34
N ILE A 104 -5.38 -13.60 8.21
CA ILE A 104 -4.18 -14.00 7.44
C ILE A 104 -2.88 -13.94 8.25
N TYR A 105 -2.78 -13.10 9.30
CA TYR A 105 -1.57 -12.99 10.12
C TYR A 105 -1.36 -14.19 11.04
N THR A 106 -2.39 -15.01 11.22
CA THR A 106 -2.35 -16.23 12.05
C THR A 106 -2.22 -17.52 11.24
N MET A 107 -2.30 -17.42 9.90
CA MET A 107 -2.25 -18.56 9.01
C MET A 107 -0.84 -19.12 8.86
N SER A 108 -0.74 -20.43 8.67
CA SER A 108 0.53 -21.04 8.28
C SER A 108 0.86 -20.73 6.81
N PRO A 109 2.14 -20.80 6.39
CA PRO A 109 2.51 -20.65 4.98
C PRO A 109 1.82 -21.65 4.05
N LEU A 110 1.41 -22.81 4.56
CA LEU A 110 0.66 -23.80 3.80
C LEU A 110 -0.78 -23.35 3.58
N ASP A 111 -1.41 -22.79 4.61
CA ASP A 111 -2.78 -22.29 4.55
C ASP A 111 -2.90 -21.07 3.62
N LEU A 112 -1.92 -20.16 3.65
CA LEU A 112 -1.86 -19.03 2.71
C LEU A 112 -1.83 -19.51 1.25
N ARG A 113 -1.03 -20.54 0.95
CA ARG A 113 -0.98 -21.14 -0.39
C ARG A 113 -2.29 -21.81 -0.78
N ASN A 114 -2.92 -22.53 0.15
CA ASN A 114 -4.20 -23.19 -0.10
C ASN A 114 -5.31 -22.19 -0.44
N HIS A 115 -5.25 -20.98 0.13
CA HIS A 115 -6.16 -19.89 -0.17
C HIS A 115 -5.75 -19.03 -1.38
N ASN A 116 -4.70 -19.42 -2.13
CA ASN A 116 -4.11 -18.62 -3.22
C ASN A 116 -3.71 -17.19 -2.78
N ILE A 117 -3.34 -17.01 -1.51
CA ILE A 117 -2.89 -15.72 -0.98
C ILE A 117 -1.40 -15.58 -1.28
N GLY A 118 -1.09 -14.79 -2.31
CA GLY A 118 0.28 -14.38 -2.60
C GLY A 118 0.82 -13.41 -1.55
N ALA A 119 2.14 -13.43 -1.34
CA ALA A 119 2.80 -12.38 -0.57
C ALA A 119 3.07 -11.16 -1.48
N LEU A 120 2.91 -9.97 -0.92
CA LEU A 120 3.42 -8.75 -1.53
C LEU A 120 4.96 -8.79 -1.57
N PRO A 121 5.59 -8.01 -2.46
CA PRO A 121 7.05 -7.88 -2.47
C PRO A 121 7.61 -7.55 -1.09
N GLY A 122 8.67 -8.26 -0.67
CA GLY A 122 9.23 -8.14 0.67
C GLY A 122 10.05 -6.87 0.88
N ASP A 123 10.50 -6.25 -0.20
CA ASP A 123 11.26 -5.01 -0.19
C ASP A 123 11.05 -4.16 -1.46
N LEU A 124 11.66 -2.98 -1.48
CA LEU A 124 11.58 -2.05 -2.60
C LEU A 124 12.18 -2.63 -3.89
N PHE A 125 13.21 -3.46 -3.79
CA PHE A 125 13.84 -4.04 -4.98
C PHE A 125 12.91 -5.03 -5.66
N GLU A 126 12.33 -5.96 -4.91
CA GLU A 126 11.34 -6.90 -5.42
C GLU A 126 10.13 -6.15 -6.03
N ALA A 127 9.65 -5.10 -5.36
CA ALA A 127 8.55 -4.28 -5.87
C ALA A 127 8.91 -3.60 -7.21
N VAL A 128 10.13 -3.09 -7.35
CA VAL A 128 10.62 -2.51 -8.62
C VAL A 128 10.76 -3.58 -9.71
N GLN A 129 11.18 -4.81 -9.37
CA GLN A 129 11.26 -5.90 -10.34
C GLN A 129 9.88 -6.35 -10.82
N GLU A 130 8.88 -6.42 -9.93
CA GLU A 130 7.50 -6.71 -10.33
C GLU A 130 6.91 -5.59 -11.18
N LEU A 131 7.16 -4.32 -10.81
CA LEU A 131 6.73 -3.16 -11.60
C LEU A 131 7.30 -3.22 -13.03
N ARG A 132 8.58 -3.57 -13.20
CA ARG A 132 9.24 -3.69 -14.52
C ARG A 132 8.55 -4.68 -15.47
N LYS A 133 7.89 -5.71 -14.94
CA LYS A 133 7.19 -6.75 -15.70
C LYS A 133 5.76 -6.33 -16.09
N SER A 134 5.25 -5.24 -15.53
CA SER A 134 3.84 -4.87 -15.66
C SER A 134 3.56 -4.03 -16.91
N ASP A 135 2.99 -4.67 -17.92
CA ASP A 135 2.48 -3.98 -19.13
C ASP A 135 1.36 -3.00 -18.78
N LEU A 136 0.51 -3.35 -17.81
CA LEU A 136 -0.56 -2.47 -17.33
C LEU A 136 0.02 -1.15 -16.80
N MET A 137 1.03 -1.21 -15.94
CA MET A 137 1.61 0.00 -15.36
C MET A 137 2.32 0.86 -16.40
N LYS A 138 2.86 0.24 -17.44
CA LYS A 138 3.44 0.94 -18.58
C LYS A 138 2.39 1.64 -19.43
N GLU A 139 1.22 1.02 -19.66
CA GLU A 139 0.06 1.66 -20.30
C GLU A 139 -0.45 2.85 -19.48
N VAL A 140 -0.62 2.65 -18.17
CA VAL A 140 -1.22 3.63 -17.25
C VAL A 140 -0.35 4.88 -17.06
N LEU A 141 0.95 4.70 -16.86
CA LEU A 141 1.86 5.81 -16.57
C LEU A 141 2.48 6.41 -17.84
N GLY A 142 2.46 5.66 -18.95
CA GLY A 142 3.21 5.97 -20.16
C GLY A 142 4.71 5.73 -20.00
N ASP A 143 5.40 5.54 -21.13
CA ASP A 143 6.80 5.11 -21.17
C ASP A 143 7.74 6.02 -20.37
N HIS A 144 7.56 7.34 -20.45
CA HIS A 144 8.47 8.28 -19.82
C HIS A 144 8.42 8.20 -18.29
N VAL A 145 7.21 8.26 -17.71
CA VAL A 145 7.02 8.25 -16.25
C VAL A 145 7.33 6.87 -15.68
N PHE A 146 6.91 5.81 -16.37
CA PHE A 146 7.18 4.43 -15.96
C PHE A 146 8.68 4.16 -15.81
N ASN A 147 9.47 4.45 -16.87
CA ASN A 147 10.91 4.22 -16.83
C ASN A 147 11.60 5.10 -15.79
N LYS A 148 11.21 6.38 -15.66
CA LYS A 148 11.81 7.28 -14.67
C LYS A 148 11.49 6.92 -13.23
N LEU A 149 10.28 6.43 -12.97
CA LEU A 149 9.91 5.94 -11.65
C LEU A 149 10.80 4.76 -11.25
N ILE A 150 10.96 3.80 -12.15
CA ILE A 150 11.80 2.62 -11.96
C ILE A 150 13.28 3.01 -11.73
N ASP A 151 13.85 3.88 -12.57
CA ASP A 151 15.23 4.36 -12.43
C ASP A 151 15.45 5.02 -11.07
N ASN A 152 14.54 5.93 -10.69
CA ASN A 152 14.64 6.66 -9.42
C ASN A 152 14.57 5.71 -8.22
N LYS A 153 13.68 4.72 -8.26
CA LYS A 153 13.52 3.74 -7.17
C LYS A 153 14.66 2.73 -7.11
N GLN A 154 15.28 2.39 -8.23
CA GLN A 154 16.51 1.61 -8.22
C GLN A 154 17.65 2.37 -7.54
N ILE A 155 17.81 3.66 -7.83
CA ILE A 155 18.83 4.51 -7.20
C ILE A 155 18.57 4.60 -5.67
N GLU A 156 17.32 4.74 -5.25
CA GLU A 156 16.93 4.74 -3.83
C GLU A 156 17.35 3.44 -3.14
N TRP A 157 17.04 2.29 -3.75
CA TRP A 157 17.45 0.99 -3.25
C TRP A 157 18.97 0.83 -3.17
N ASP A 158 19.69 1.21 -4.23
CA ASP A 158 21.15 1.08 -4.31
C ASP A 158 21.85 1.88 -3.20
N ARG A 159 21.31 3.06 -2.86
CA ARG A 159 21.77 3.83 -1.70
C ARG A 159 21.48 3.08 -0.40
N TYR A 160 20.25 2.61 -0.20
CA TYR A 160 19.85 1.93 1.03
C TYR A 160 20.73 0.71 1.33
N ARG A 161 20.92 -0.20 0.36
CA ARG A 161 21.72 -1.42 0.54
C ARG A 161 23.22 -1.19 0.77
N SER A 162 23.71 0.04 0.56
CA SER A 162 25.12 0.41 0.78
C SER A 162 25.37 0.93 2.20
N ILE A 163 24.31 1.16 2.98
CA ILE A 163 24.39 1.68 4.35
C ILE A 163 24.69 0.51 5.29
N VAL A 164 25.66 0.70 6.19
CA VAL A 164 25.83 -0.17 7.36
C VAL A 164 24.84 0.29 8.43
N SER A 165 23.86 -0.55 8.72
CA SER A 165 22.80 -0.26 9.68
C SER A 165 23.29 -0.35 11.12
N GLN A 166 22.58 0.32 12.02
CA GLN A 166 22.84 0.24 13.47
C GLN A 166 22.73 -1.21 13.99
N TYR A 167 21.79 -1.99 13.45
CA TYR A 167 21.65 -3.42 13.77
C TYR A 167 22.92 -4.21 13.45
N GLU A 168 23.52 -3.97 12.28
CA GLU A 168 24.75 -4.66 11.88
C GLU A 168 25.93 -4.27 12.77
N LEU A 169 26.04 -2.99 13.13
CA LEU A 169 27.05 -2.51 14.07
C LEU A 169 26.89 -3.20 15.43
N GLU A 170 25.69 -3.19 16.01
CA GLU A 170 25.44 -3.77 17.33
C GLU A 170 25.63 -5.29 17.37
N LYS A 171 25.31 -5.99 16.28
CA LYS A 171 25.40 -7.45 16.21
C LYS A 171 26.81 -7.95 15.89
N TYR A 172 27.52 -7.31 14.97
CA TYR A 172 28.78 -7.85 14.42
C TYR A 172 30.02 -7.13 14.95
N LEU A 173 29.93 -5.85 15.34
CA LEU A 173 31.08 -5.10 15.87
C LEU A 173 31.61 -5.67 17.19
N PRO A 174 30.77 -6.12 18.16
CA PRO A 174 31.29 -6.69 19.42
C PRO A 174 31.95 -8.07 19.28
N ILE A 175 31.80 -8.72 18.12
CA ILE A 175 32.33 -10.08 17.85
C ILE A 175 33.66 -10.00 17.08
N MET A 176 34.09 -8.80 16.66
CA MET A 176 35.40 -8.53 16.05
C MET A 176 36.41 -8.06 17.09
#